data_AF-A0A1C0YC52-F1
#
_entry.id   AF-A0A1C0YC52-F1
#
_cell.length_a   1.000
_cell.length_b   1.000
_cell.length_c   1.000
_cell.angle_alpha   90.00
_cell.angle_beta   90.00
_cell.angle_gamma   90.00
#
_symmetry.space_group_name_H-M   'P 1'
#
loop_
_entity.id
_entity.type
_entity.pdbx_description
1 polymer ?
#
loop_
_entity_poly.entity_id
_entity_poly.type
_entity_poly.pdbx_seq_one_letter_code
_entity_poly.pdbx_strand_id
1 'polypeptide(L)' 'MIAIIDVRSFSLNFEINAILFDENFAIQCRQLFEHNISLSREITHDIYANRPLWTKIREAFSRLLSPLL' A
#
# COMPACT_ATOMS: atom_id res chain seq x y z
N MET A 1 -10.17 9.31 -3.32
CA MET A 1 -9.13 8.29 -3.08
C MET A 1 -8.15 8.45 -4.21
N ILE A 2 -6.99 9.08 -3.97
CA ILE A 2 -6.06 9.44 -5.06
C ILE A 2 -4.77 8.67 -4.85
N ALA A 3 -4.38 7.97 -5.91
CA ALA A 3 -3.20 7.12 -6.09
C ALA A 3 -3.12 5.87 -5.22
N ILE A 4 -3.42 4.71 -5.82
CA ILE A 4 -2.92 3.41 -5.37
C ILE A 4 -1.75 3.07 -6.29
N ILE A 5 -0.58 2.77 -5.72
CA ILE A 5 0.59 2.33 -6.50
C ILE A 5 0.36 0.87 -6.93
N ASP A 6 -0.47 0.67 -7.97
CA ASP A 6 -0.75 -0.60 -8.64
C ASP A 6 -0.73 -0.35 -10.16
N VAL A 7 -0.22 -1.30 -10.94
CA VAL A 7 -0.13 -1.25 -12.41
C VAL A 7 -1.50 -0.92 -13.02
N ARG A 8 -2.58 -1.45 -12.44
CA ARG A 8 -3.95 -1.18 -12.88
C ARG A 8 -4.35 0.29 -12.69
N SER A 9 -3.92 0.92 -11.59
CA SER A 9 -4.19 2.33 -11.36
C SER A 9 -3.48 3.20 -12.39
N PHE A 10 -2.23 2.87 -12.74
CA PHE A 10 -1.48 3.59 -13.77
C PHE A 10 -2.05 3.40 -15.19
N SER A 11 -2.66 2.25 -15.50
CA SER A 11 -3.18 1.97 -16.85
C SER A 11 -4.62 2.40 -17.08
N LEU A 12 -5.45 2.47 -16.04
CA LEU A 12 -6.91 2.62 -16.18
C LEU A 12 -7.48 3.86 -15.47
N ASN A 13 -6.83 4.36 -14.42
CA ASN A 13 -7.34 5.51 -13.67
C ASN A 13 -6.66 6.80 -14.13
N PHE A 14 -7.46 7.84 -14.40
CA PHE A 14 -6.95 9.20 -14.57
C PHE A 14 -6.56 9.75 -13.20
N GLU A 15 -5.34 9.44 -12.76
CA GLU A 15 -4.79 9.93 -11.50
C GLU A 15 -4.10 11.29 -11.70
N ILE A 16 -4.47 12.26 -10.88
CA ILE A 16 -3.77 13.55 -10.80
C ILE A 16 -2.72 13.43 -9.71
N ASN A 17 -1.46 13.63 -10.08
CA ASN A 17 -0.34 13.71 -9.15
C ASN A 17 0.01 15.18 -8.90
N ALA A 18 0.12 15.56 -7.62
CA ALA A 18 0.59 16.88 -7.21
C ALA A 18 1.89 16.73 -6.41
N ILE A 19 2.91 17.48 -6.79
CA ILE A 19 4.18 17.55 -6.05
C ILE A 19 4.22 18.88 -5.33
N LEU A 20 4.34 18.86 -4.00
CA LEU A 20 4.38 20.04 -3.16
C LEU A 20 5.80 20.21 -2.59
N PHE A 21 6.33 21.42 -2.72
CA PHE A 21 7.60 21.83 -2.14
C PHE A 21 7.35 22.84 -1.01
N ASP A 22 7.06 22.32 0.18
CA ASP A 22 6.90 23.09 1.41
C ASP A 22 7.65 22.37 2.55
N GLU A 23 8.61 23.06 3.16
CA GLU A 23 9.49 22.49 4.18
C GLU A 23 8.73 22.12 5.46
N ASN A 24 7.84 22.99 5.92
CA ASN A 24 7.06 22.75 7.15
C ASN A 24 6.13 21.55 6.96
N PHE A 25 5.48 21.47 5.80
CA PHE A 25 4.65 20.34 5.44
C PHE A 25 5.45 19.05 5.33
N ALA A 26 6.63 19.09 4.70
CA ALA A 26 7.51 17.93 4.60
C ALA A 26 7.95 17.39 5.97
N ILE A 27 8.24 18.28 6.93
CA ILE A 27 8.57 17.90 8.32
C ILE A 27 7.38 17.20 8.98
N GLN A 28 6.16 17.73 8.83
CA GLN A 28 4.95 17.11 9.38
C GLN A 28 4.71 15.71 8.79
N CYS A 29 4.86 15.56 7.47
CA CYS A 29 4.75 14.25 6.81
C CYS A 29 5.80 13.26 7.32
N ARG A 30 7.03 13.72 7.55
CA ARG A 30 8.11 12.88 8.11
C ARG A 30 7.77 12.39 9.51
N GLN A 31 7.30 13.28 10.39
CA GLN A 31 6.93 12.92 11.75
C GLN A 31 5.78 11.90 11.76
N LEU A 32 4.77 12.10 10.91
CA LEU A 32 3.68 11.14 10.74
C LEU A 32 4.18 9.80 10.21
N PHE A 33 5.09 9.80 9.25
CA PHE A 33 5.69 8.60 8.70
C PHE A 33 6.48 7.81 9.75
N GLU A 34 7.31 8.49 10.55
CA GLU A 34 8.08 7.87 11.64
C GLU A 34 7.17 7.31 12.74
N HIS A 35 6.08 8.02 13.07
CA HIS A 35 5.06 7.52 13.99
C HIS A 35 4.35 6.27 13.43
N ASN A 36 4.02 6.26 12.14
CA ASN A 36 3.41 5.09 11.52
C ASN A 36 4.36 3.89 11.47
N ILE A 37 5.66 4.11 11.26
CA ILE A 37 6.66 3.04 11.36
C ILE A 37 6.65 2.41 12.75
N SER A 38 6.60 3.23 13.81
CA SER A 38 6.63 2.70 15.19
C SER A 38 5.38 1.88 15.56
N LEU A 39 4.27 2.10 14.88
CA LEU A 39 3.03 1.31 15.00
C LEU A 39 2.94 0.14 14.00
N SER A 40 3.87 0.06 13.06
CA SER A 40 3.85 -0.96 12.01
C SER A 40 4.64 -2.20 12.40
N ARG A 41 4.41 -3.29 11.68
CA ARG A 41 5.20 -4.51 11.78
C ARG A 41 6.00 -4.71 10.50
N GLU A 42 7.29 -4.95 10.63
CA GLU A 42 8.13 -5.33 9.51
C GLU A 42 7.69 -6.70 8.95
N ILE A 43 7.52 -6.74 7.63
CA ILE A 43 7.21 -7.96 6.88
C ILE A 43 8.51 -8.43 6.23
N THR A 44 9.02 -9.57 6.67
CA THR A 44 10.16 -10.24 6.04
C THR A 44 9.68 -11.40 5.16
N HIS A 45 10.55 -11.87 4.26
CA HIS A 45 10.26 -13.02 3.40
C HIS A 45 9.86 -14.26 4.21
N ASP A 46 10.56 -14.54 5.31
CA ASP A 46 10.30 -15.72 6.15
C ASP A 46 8.96 -15.62 6.87
N ILE A 47 8.59 -14.43 7.37
CA ILE A 47 7.26 -14.18 7.95
C ILE A 47 6.18 -14.40 6.89
N TYR A 48 6.41 -13.91 5.67
CA TYR A 48 5.46 -14.05 4.57
C TYR A 48 5.32 -15.51 4.12
N ALA A 49 6.41 -16.27 4.03
CA ALA A 49 6.41 -17.67 3.64
C ALA A 49 5.63 -18.55 4.64
N ASN A 50 5.81 -18.27 5.93
CA ASN A 50 5.19 -18.99 7.05
C ASN A 50 3.76 -18.51 7.40
N ARG A 51 3.13 -17.67 6.56
CA ARG A 51 1.77 -17.20 6.80
C ARG A 51 0.74 -18.34 6.72
N PRO A 52 -0.33 -18.30 7.53
CA PRO A 52 -1.30 -19.38 7.62
C PRO A 52 -2.02 -19.65 6.30
N LEU A 53 -2.37 -20.92 6.06
CA LEU A 53 -2.99 -21.38 4.82
C LEU A 53 -4.32 -20.67 4.53
N TRP A 54 -5.08 -20.34 5.57
CA TRP A 54 -6.32 -19.58 5.46
C TRP A 54 -6.12 -18.20 4.81
N THR A 55 -5.02 -17.51 5.11
CA THR A 55 -4.68 -16.23 4.48
C THR A 55 -4.41 -16.40 2.99
N LYS A 56 -3.69 -17.47 2.60
CA LYS A 56 -3.41 -17.79 1.20
C LYS A 56 -4.69 -18.08 0.40
N ILE A 57 -5.65 -18.79 1.01
CA ILE A 57 -6.96 -19.08 0.40
C ILE A 57 -7.73 -17.77 0.16
N ARG A 58 -7.81 -16.90 1.17
CA ARG A 58 -8.49 -15.59 1.03
C ARG A 58 -7.84 -14.72 -0.04
N GLU A 59 -6.51 -14.65 -0.09
CA GLU A 59 -5.76 -13.95 -1.13
C GLU A 59 -6.11 -14.49 -2.54
N ALA A 60 -6.21 -15.82 -2.69
CA ALA A 60 -6.56 -16.45 -3.96
C ALA A 60 -7.98 -16.12 -4.42
N PHE A 61 -8.96 -16.12 -3.51
CA PHE A 61 -10.33 -15.69 -3.81
C PHE A 61 -10.41 -14.21 -4.19
N SER A 62 -9.71 -13.32 -3.46
CA SER A 62 -9.63 -11.90 -3.81
C SER A 62 -8.99 -11.70 -5.19
N ARG A 63 -7.97 -12.48 -5.55
CA ARG A 63 -7.33 -12.41 -6.87
C ARG A 63 -8.25 -12.88 -8.00
N LEU A 64 -9.12 -13.85 -7.75
CA LEU A 64 -10.12 -14.30 -8.71
C LEU A 64 -11.17 -13.22 -8.99
N LEU A 65 -11.55 -12.45 -7.97
CA LEU A 65 -12.54 -11.36 -8.06
C LEU A 65 -11.92 -10.03 -8.53
N SER A 66 -10.60 -9.89 -8.41
CA SER A 66 -9.86 -8.68 -8.80
C SER A 66 -10.02 -8.23 -10.26
N PRO A 67 -10.29 -9.08 -11.28
CA PRO A 67 -10.55 -8.64 -12.65
C PRO A 67 -12.00 -8.16 -12.87
N LEU A 68 -12.91 -8.46 -11.93
CA LEU A 68 -14.31 -8.04 -11.97
C LEU A 68 -14.54 -6.69 -11.26
N LEU A 69 -13.51 -6.17 -10.56
CA LEU A 69 -13.46 -4.90 -9.83
C LEU A 69 -12.40 -3.98 -10.45
#